data_AF-A0A5K1GLX3-F1
#
_entry.id   AF-A0A5K1GLX3-F1
#
_cell.length_a   1.000
_cell.length_b   1.000
_cell.length_c   1.000
_cell.angle_alpha   90.00
_cell.angle_beta   90.00
_cell.angle_gamma   90.00
#
_symmetry.space_group_name_H-M   'P 1'
#
loop_
_entity.id
_entity.type
_entity.pdbx_description
1 polymer ?
#
loop_
_entity_poly.entity_id
_entity_poly.type
_entity_poly.pdbx_seq_one_letter_code
_entity_poly.pdbx_strand_id
1 'polypeptide(L)'
;MATFVDICVSAAINILSAFAFLLAFAVLRLQPANDRVYFPKWYLNGLRSSPRHSGTFVTRFVNLDLKTYIRFLSWMSEALRMPELELIDHAGLDSVVYLRIYVVG
;
A
#
# COMPACT_ATOMS: atom_id res chain seq x y z
N MET A 1 23.82 29.52 -2.62
CA MET A 1 23.16 28.89 -1.46
C MET A 1 21.66 28.92 -1.71
N ALA A 2 20.94 27.83 -1.42
CA ALA A 2 19.48 27.83 -1.50
C ALA A 2 18.91 28.78 -0.43
N THR A 3 17.93 29.59 -0.80
CA THR A 3 17.22 30.47 0.13
C THR A 3 16.11 29.70 0.83
N PHE A 4 15.57 30.26 1.92
CA PHE A 4 14.44 29.66 2.62
C PHE A 4 13.23 29.45 1.70
N VAL A 5 12.98 30.40 0.80
CA VAL A 5 11.90 30.32 -0.20
C VAL A 5 12.11 29.12 -1.13
N ASP A 6 13.34 28.89 -1.59
CA ASP A 6 13.67 27.75 -2.47
C ASP A 6 13.40 26.41 -1.76
N ILE A 7 13.73 26.31 -0.47
CA ILE A 7 13.47 25.13 0.35
C ILE A 7 11.96 24.92 0.51
N CYS A 8 11.19 25.97 0.80
CA CYS A 8 9.74 25.87 0.96
C CYS A 8 9.03 25.44 -0.34
N VAL A 9 9.41 26.04 -1.47
CA VAL A 9 8.84 25.68 -2.77
C VAL A 9 9.16 24.23 -3.12
N SER A 10 10.42 23.81 -2.92
CA SER A 10 10.83 22.42 -3.14
C SER A 10 10.09 21.44 -2.22
N ALA A 11 9.99 21.75 -0.93
CA ALA A 11 9.25 20.93 0.03
C ALA A 11 7.77 20.80 -0.35
N ALA A 12 7.12 21.91 -0.72
CA ALA A 12 5.72 21.91 -1.13
C ALA A 12 5.49 21.02 -2.36
N ILE A 13 6.33 21.13 -3.39
CA ILE A 13 6.23 20.30 -4.60
C ILE A 13 6.40 18.82 -4.25
N ASN A 14 7.41 18.47 -3.45
CA ASN A 14 7.68 17.08 -3.07
C ASN A 14 6.55 16.49 -2.22
N ILE A 15 6.03 17.23 -1.25
CA ILE A 15 4.93 16.78 -0.38
C ILE A 15 3.64 16.61 -1.19
N LEU A 16 3.28 17.58 -2.04
CA LEU A 16 2.08 17.49 -2.89
C LEU A 16 2.18 16.33 -3.88
N SER A 17 3.36 16.13 -4.47
CA SER A 17 3.60 15.01 -5.39
C SER A 17 3.50 13.66 -4.67
N ALA A 18 4.09 13.53 -3.47
CA ALA A 18 3.95 12.33 -2.64
C ALA A 18 2.49 12.04 -2.29
N PHE A 19 1.72 13.09 -1.96
CA PHE A 19 0.28 12.94 -1.70
C PHE A 19 -0.49 12.47 -2.94
N ALA A 20 -0.17 13.00 -4.12
CA ALA A 20 -0.75 12.54 -5.38
C ALA A 20 -0.43 11.05 -5.65
N PHE A 21 0.79 10.60 -5.38
CA PHE A 21 1.15 9.18 -5.47
C PHE A 21 0.40 8.31 -4.48
N LEU A 22 0.20 8.76 -3.24
CA LEU A 22 -0.59 8.02 -2.23
C LEU A 22 -2.06 7.87 -2.64
N LEU A 23 -2.65 8.91 -3.23
CA LEU A 23 -4.00 8.84 -3.80
C LEU A 23 -4.07 7.85 -4.96
N ALA A 24 -3.12 7.93 -5.91
CA ALA A 24 -3.05 6.99 -7.02
C ALA A 24 -2.88 5.54 -6.54
N PHE A 25 -1.99 5.32 -5.56
CA PHE A 25 -1.79 4.02 -4.92
C PHE A 25 -3.08 3.47 -4.30
N ALA A 26 -3.79 4.29 -3.52
CA ALA A 26 -5.04 3.85 -2.89
C ALA A 26 -6.10 3.47 -3.93
N VAL A 27 -6.22 4.25 -5.02
CA VAL A 27 -7.18 3.96 -6.08
C VAL A 27 -6.83 2.68 -6.82
N LEU A 28 -5.56 2.52 -7.20
CA LEU A 28 -5.07 1.37 -7.98
C LEU A 28 -5.06 0.08 -7.17
N ARG A 29 -4.77 0.14 -5.86
CA ARG A 29 -4.75 -1.01 -4.95
C ARG A 29 -6.13 -1.63 -4.77
N LEU A 30 -7.19 -0.82 -4.79
CA LEU A 30 -8.56 -1.28 -4.61
C LEU A 30 -9.16 -1.93 -5.86
N GLN A 31 -8.53 -1.76 -7.03
CA GLN A 31 -9.04 -2.37 -8.27
C GLN A 31 -8.79 -3.88 -8.27
N PRO A 32 -9.82 -4.72 -8.46
CA PRO A 32 -9.68 -6.18 -8.46
C PRO A 32 -8.76 -6.69 -9.58
N ALA A 33 -8.61 -5.95 -10.68
CA ALA A 33 -7.65 -6.25 -11.74
C ALA A 33 -6.19 -6.22 -11.25
N ASN A 34 -5.88 -5.32 -10.33
CA ASN A 34 -4.51 -5.10 -9.83
C ASN A 34 -4.21 -5.89 -8.55
N ASP A 35 -5.16 -6.67 -8.04
CA ASP A 35 -5.04 -7.38 -6.78
C ASP A 35 -3.82 -8.31 -6.73
N ARG A 36 -3.48 -8.94 -7.86
CA ARG A 36 -2.29 -9.80 -7.98
C ARG A 36 -0.97 -9.02 -7.98
N VAL A 37 -1.00 -7.77 -8.42
CA VAL A 37 0.19 -6.90 -8.46
C VAL A 37 0.50 -6.37 -7.06
N TYR A 38 -0.53 -5.98 -6.30
CA TYR A 38 -0.35 -5.43 -4.96
C TYR A 38 -0.26 -6.48 -3.85
N PHE A 39 -0.82 -7.69 -4.05
CA PHE A 39 -0.80 -8.76 -3.04
C PHE A 39 -0.22 -10.09 -3.55
N PRO A 40 0.91 -10.12 -4.28
CA PRO A 40 1.43 -11.34 -4.89
C PRO A 40 1.81 -12.41 -3.84
N LYS A 41 2.37 -11.98 -2.72
CA LYS A 41 2.83 -12.85 -1.65
C LYS A 41 1.71 -13.69 -1.02
N TRP A 42 0.50 -13.12 -0.94
CA TRP A 42 -0.68 -13.83 -0.42
C TRP A 42 -1.12 -14.95 -1.36
N TYR A 43 -0.93 -14.76 -2.67
CA TYR A 43 -1.17 -15.81 -3.67
C TYR A 43 -0.08 -16.88 -3.65
N LEU A 44 1.19 -16.50 -3.47
CA LEU A 44 2.30 -17.44 -3.35
C LEU A 44 2.19 -18.31 -2.09
N ASN A 45 1.75 -17.74 -0.99
CA ASN A 45 1.53 -18.46 0.28
C ASN A 45 0.23 -19.28 0.29
N GLY A 46 -0.56 -19.26 -0.80
CA GLY A 46 -1.85 -19.98 -0.89
C GLY A 46 -2.95 -19.42 0.03
N LEU A 47 -2.71 -18.34 0.77
CA LEU A 47 -3.64 -17.72 1.70
C LEU A 47 -4.80 -16.99 1.00
N ARG A 48 -4.64 -16.69 -0.29
CA ARG A 48 -5.66 -16.03 -1.10
C ARG A 48 -5.90 -16.76 -2.40
N SER A 49 -7.14 -17.20 -2.61
CA SER A 49 -7.61 -17.73 -3.88
C SER A 49 -8.23 -16.60 -4.72
N SER A 50 -7.98 -16.63 -6.02
CA SER A 50 -8.46 -15.58 -6.93
C SER A 50 -9.99 -15.63 -6.97
N PRO A 51 -10.73 -14.53 -6.72
CA PRO A 51 -12.19 -14.50 -6.72
C PRO A 51 -12.81 -14.64 -8.13
N ARG A 52 -12.06 -15.21 -9.09
CA ARG A 52 -12.40 -15.33 -10.51
C ARG A 52 -13.66 -16.17 -10.80
N HIS A 53 -14.35 -16.69 -9.79
CA HIS A 53 -15.48 -17.62 -9.96
C HIS A 53 -16.88 -17.05 -9.69
N SER A 54 -17.09 -15.85 -9.13
CA SER A 54 -18.44 -15.47 -8.65
C SER A 54 -18.80 -13.98 -8.68
N GLY A 55 -18.69 -13.29 -9.84
CA GLY A 55 -19.16 -11.90 -9.96
C GLY A 55 -19.43 -11.42 -11.40
N THR A 56 -20.33 -10.46 -11.55
CA THR A 56 -20.68 -9.77 -12.80
C THR A 56 -19.44 -9.08 -13.42
N PHE A 57 -19.35 -9.07 -14.76
CA PHE A 57 -18.13 -8.71 -15.49
C PHE A 57 -17.55 -7.33 -15.11
N VAL A 58 -18.38 -6.34 -14.75
CA VAL A 58 -17.94 -4.96 -14.46
C VAL A 58 -17.35 -4.81 -13.05
N THR A 59 -18.00 -5.39 -12.03
CA THR A 59 -17.49 -5.38 -10.63
C THR A 59 -16.24 -6.25 -10.46
N ARG A 60 -15.96 -7.12 -11.43
CA ARG A 60 -14.73 -7.91 -11.52
C ARG A 60 -13.49 -7.11 -11.92
N PHE A 61 -13.67 -5.96 -12.58
CA PHE A 61 -12.54 -5.12 -13.03
C PHE A 61 -12.45 -3.80 -12.26
N VAL A 62 -13.58 -3.22 -11.85
CA VAL A 62 -13.61 -1.92 -11.17
C VAL A 62 -14.31 -2.00 -9.82
N ASN A 63 -13.64 -1.53 -8.77
CA ASN A 63 -14.28 -1.31 -7.47
C ASN A 63 -14.97 0.06 -7.46
N LEU A 64 -16.29 0.09 -7.24
CA LEU A 64 -17.11 1.31 -7.23
C LEU A 64 -17.50 1.76 -5.82
N ASP A 65 -16.96 1.12 -4.78
CA ASP A 65 -17.33 1.43 -3.40
C ASP A 65 -16.62 2.70 -2.87
N LEU A 66 -17.27 3.85 -3.04
CA LEU A 66 -16.83 5.17 -2.57
C LEU A 66 -16.45 5.20 -1.07
N LYS A 67 -17.09 4.37 -0.24
CA LYS A 67 -16.78 4.30 1.20
C LYS A 67 -15.35 3.82 1.46
N THR A 68 -14.84 2.97 0.58
CA THR A 68 -13.48 2.44 0.66
C THR A 68 -12.43 3.50 0.28
N TYR A 69 -12.77 4.42 -0.61
CA TYR A 69 -11.91 5.54 -1.01
C TYR A 69 -11.79 6.63 0.06
N ILE A 70 -12.84 6.86 0.86
CA ILE A 70 -12.79 7.80 2.00
C ILE A 70 -11.79 7.36 3.07
N ARG A 71 -11.52 6.05 3.17
CA ARG A 71 -10.58 5.46 4.14
C ARG A 71 -9.20 5.16 3.52
N PHE A 72 -8.72 6.00 2.61
CA PHE A 72 -7.51 5.69 1.84
C PHE A 72 -6.23 5.61 2.68
N LEU A 73 -6.15 6.21 3.88
CA LEU A 73 -5.00 6.03 4.80
C LEU A 73 -5.13 4.82 5.73
N SER A 74 -6.23 4.07 5.68
CA SER A 74 -6.45 2.95 6.60
C SER A 74 -5.36 1.88 6.50
N TRP A 75 -4.73 1.71 5.33
CA TRP A 75 -3.64 0.75 5.12
C TRP A 75 -2.42 1.01 5.99
N MET A 76 -2.15 2.26 6.37
CA MET A 76 -0.99 2.60 7.22
C MET A 76 -1.18 2.06 8.63
N SER A 77 -2.40 2.18 9.19
CA SER A 77 -2.72 1.58 10.48
C SER A 77 -2.70 0.06 10.40
N GLU A 78 -3.26 -0.54 9.35
CA GLU A 78 -3.22 -2.00 9.17
C GLU A 78 -1.80 -2.54 9.02
N ALA A 79 -0.90 -1.80 8.36
CA ALA A 79 0.50 -2.20 8.20
C ALA A 79 1.25 -2.31 9.53
N LEU A 80 0.82 -1.57 10.56
CA LEU A 80 1.43 -1.57 11.89
C LEU A 80 0.83 -2.59 12.85
N ARG A 81 -0.25 -3.28 12.47
CA ARG A 81 -0.95 -4.22 13.36
C ARG A 81 -0.29 -5.59 13.45
N MET A 82 0.52 -5.97 12.47
CA MET A 82 1.17 -7.28 12.46
C MET A 82 2.38 -7.27 13.40
N PRO A 83 2.42 -8.14 14.43
CA PRO A 83 3.55 -8.20 15.36
C PRO A 83 4.82 -8.74 14.70
N GLU A 84 5.98 -8.40 15.24
CA GLU A 84 7.29 -8.77 14.66
C GLU A 84 7.45 -10.27 14.45
N LEU A 85 7.01 -11.10 15.41
CA LEU A 85 7.09 -12.56 15.32
C LEU A 85 6.32 -13.11 14.11
N GLU A 86 5.07 -12.69 13.94
CA GLU A 86 4.27 -13.07 12.76
C GLU A 86 4.89 -12.52 11.47
N LEU A 87 5.49 -11.33 11.51
CA LEU A 87 6.14 -10.74 10.35
C LEU A 87 7.40 -11.52 9.94
N ILE A 88 8.17 -12.04 10.89
CA ILE A 88 9.32 -12.94 10.62
C ILE A 88 8.82 -14.22 9.96
N ASP A 89 7.78 -14.86 10.50
CA ASP A 89 7.23 -16.08 9.92
C ASP A 89 6.63 -15.84 8.52
N HIS A 90 6.00 -14.68 8.31
CA HIS A 90 5.39 -14.34 7.04
C HIS A 90 6.39 -13.84 6.00
N ALA A 91 7.43 -13.09 6.38
CA ALA A 91 8.34 -12.37 5.47
C ALA A 91 9.81 -12.77 5.50
N GLY A 92 10.19 -13.64 6.44
CA GLY A 92 11.56 -14.00 6.70
C GLY A 92 12.28 -12.97 7.57
N LEU A 93 13.33 -13.46 8.22
CA LEU A 93 14.15 -12.68 9.15
C LEU A 93 14.82 -11.48 8.47
N ASP A 94 15.38 -11.66 7.28
CA ASP A 94 16.14 -10.62 6.56
C ASP A 94 15.29 -9.37 6.29
N SER A 95 14.03 -9.56 5.89
CA SER A 95 13.08 -8.48 5.65
C SER A 95 12.81 -7.66 6.92
N VAL A 96 12.70 -8.32 8.07
CA VAL A 96 12.43 -7.68 9.36
C VAL A 96 13.66 -6.95 9.88
N VAL A 97 14.84 -7.54 9.74
CA VAL A 97 16.11 -6.87 10.07
C VAL A 97 16.30 -5.62 9.22
N TYR A 98 15.94 -5.66 7.93
CA TYR A 98 15.96 -4.48 7.05
C TYR A 98 15.01 -3.38 7.54
N LEU A 99 13.76 -3.72 7.92
CA LEU A 99 12.81 -2.75 8.47
C LEU A 99 13.31 -2.11 9.77
N ARG A 100 14.03 -2.87 10.61
CA ARG A 100 14.61 -2.35 11.85
C ARG A 100 15.63 -1.24 11.62
N ILE A 101 16.29 -1.17 10.46
CA ILE A 101 17.19 -0.06 10.12
C ILE A 101 16.45 1.28 10.13
N TYR A 102 15.21 1.31 9.62
CA TYR A 102 14.36 2.52 9.61
C TYR A 102 13.75 2.84 10.97
N VAL A 103 13.67 1.87 11.89
CA VAL A 103 13.18 2.09 13.26
C VAL A 103 14.30 2.62 14.17
N VAL A 104 15.54 2.19 13.91
CA VAL A 104 16.72 2.60 14.68
C VAL A 104 17.26 3.96 14.22
N GLY A 105 17.18 4.26 12.92
CA GLY A 105 17.64 5.52 12.32
C GLY A 105 16.70 6.68 12.58
#